data_AF-A0A7X6MP15-F1
#
_entry.id   AF-A0A7X6MP15-F1
#
_cell.length_a   1.000
_cell.length_b   1.000
_cell.length_c   1.000
_cell.angle_alpha   90.00
_cell.angle_beta   90.00
_cell.angle_gamma   90.00
#
_symmetry.space_group_name_H-M   'P 1'
#
loop_
_entity.id
_entity.type
_entity.pdbx_description
1 polymer ?
#
loop_
_entity_poly.entity_id
_entity_poly.type
_entity_poly.pdbx_seq_one_letter_code
_entity_poly.pdbx_strand_id
1 'polypeptide(L)'
;MDTAGVSADVLSELTGLVAVSPPRLADINAAVREVCASTLGLPPLPAETRGGAVDPLVTEFAEQFSIDVTGINTAQRAAFADLLGRDVFTVTTLIYVADFVPRMRAGLSALGVAWPTGPVVWDHDTNPADHVLDTFVPAVGRLRDLDPVTSEIVRLRGARQHNCRLCKSLREAAALEAGATESDYDGIDDFENSELSDRHKAALRYVDALIWTPAQVSGDELRQHFSLEEAVELTLDVMRNACNKVAVALGADAARIDEGTEEYRLGADGQPIYS
;
A
#
# COMPACT_ATOMS: atom_id res chain seq x y z
N MET A 1 -1.63 26.18 10.16
CA MET A 1 -2.26 25.23 9.22
C MET A 1 -2.18 23.91 9.92
N ASP A 2 -3.31 23.47 10.45
CA ASP A 2 -3.39 22.39 11.43
C ASP A 2 -3.13 21.07 10.72
N THR A 3 -2.12 20.31 11.15
CA THR A 3 -1.85 18.94 10.67
C THR A 3 -2.81 17.93 11.30
N ALA A 4 -4.02 18.37 11.67
CA ALA A 4 -4.98 17.58 12.40
C ALA A 4 -5.32 16.32 11.58
N GLY A 5 -5.09 15.14 12.16
CA GLY A 5 -5.52 13.86 11.60
C GLY A 5 -4.42 12.82 11.39
N VAL A 6 -3.20 13.21 11.03
CA VAL A 6 -2.07 12.25 10.92
C VAL A 6 -1.08 12.53 12.03
N SER A 7 -0.59 11.50 12.74
CA SER A 7 0.54 11.70 13.63
C SER A 7 1.71 12.28 12.82
N ALA A 8 2.37 13.30 13.36
CA ALA A 8 3.51 13.93 12.69
C ALA A 8 4.59 12.88 12.32
N ASP A 9 4.67 11.81 13.12
CA ASP A 9 5.56 10.68 12.93
C ASP A 9 5.24 9.90 11.65
N VAL A 10 3.97 9.55 11.37
CA VAL A 10 3.64 8.78 10.15
C VAL A 10 3.80 9.61 8.87
N LEU A 11 3.47 10.91 8.89
CA LEU A 11 3.80 11.80 7.77
C LEU A 11 5.31 11.94 7.56
N SER A 12 6.09 11.91 8.64
CA SER A 12 7.55 11.87 8.55
C SER A 12 8.02 10.59 7.87
N GLU A 13 7.44 9.43 8.20
CA GLU A 13 7.80 8.15 7.54
C GLU A 13 7.49 8.16 6.05
N LEU A 14 6.29 8.61 5.68
CA LEU A 14 5.93 8.76 4.27
C LEU A 14 6.86 9.75 3.53
N THR A 15 7.30 10.81 4.19
CA THR A 15 8.29 11.76 3.64
C THR A 15 9.68 11.12 3.52
N GLY A 16 10.07 10.27 4.47
CA GLY A 16 11.29 9.46 4.41
C GLY A 16 11.31 8.54 3.20
N LEU A 17 10.21 7.84 2.90
CA LEU A 17 10.09 7.00 1.70
C LEU A 17 10.30 7.79 0.40
N VAL A 18 9.88 9.06 0.33
CA VAL A 18 10.14 9.93 -0.83
C VAL A 18 11.64 10.23 -0.98
N ALA A 19 12.35 10.39 0.14
CA ALA A 19 13.76 10.74 0.20
C ALA A 19 14.71 9.57 -0.10
N VAL A 20 14.28 8.32 0.01
CA VAL A 20 15.13 7.16 -0.26
C VAL A 20 15.56 7.12 -1.74
N SER A 21 16.86 7.17 -1.99
CA SER A 21 17.47 7.15 -3.33
C SER A 21 18.84 6.43 -3.31
N PRO A 22 18.88 5.09 -3.36
CA PRO A 22 20.14 4.36 -3.38
C PRO A 22 20.97 4.76 -4.61
N PRO A 23 22.22 5.26 -4.48
CA PRO A 23 22.94 5.89 -5.59
C PRO A 23 23.11 5.00 -6.83
N ARG A 24 23.29 3.68 -6.65
CA ARG A 24 23.41 2.71 -7.77
C ARG A 24 22.11 2.50 -8.53
N LEU A 25 20.96 2.79 -7.92
CA LEU A 25 19.63 2.56 -8.46
C LEU A 25 18.92 3.88 -8.80
N ALA A 26 19.61 5.03 -8.72
CA ALA A 26 18.98 6.35 -8.83
C ALA A 26 18.26 6.54 -10.18
N ASP A 27 18.86 6.07 -11.29
CA ASP A 27 18.23 6.15 -12.62
C ASP A 27 17.02 5.21 -12.76
N ILE A 28 17.11 4.00 -12.19
CA ILE A 28 15.97 3.07 -12.10
C ILE A 28 14.85 3.70 -11.26
N ASN A 29 15.18 4.27 -10.10
CA ASN A 29 14.25 4.92 -9.19
C ASN A 29 13.53 6.10 -9.89
N ALA A 30 14.26 6.92 -10.64
CA ALA A 30 13.68 7.99 -11.44
C ALA A 30 12.71 7.45 -12.51
N ALA A 31 13.10 6.40 -13.24
CA ALA A 31 12.27 5.81 -14.28
C ALA A 31 10.98 5.16 -13.73
N VAL A 32 11.06 4.44 -12.60
CA VAL A 32 9.88 3.82 -11.98
C VAL A 32 8.95 4.87 -11.37
N ARG A 33 9.48 5.95 -10.79
CA ARG A 33 8.67 7.09 -10.29
C ARG A 33 7.86 7.74 -11.41
N GLU A 34 8.46 7.91 -12.58
CA GLU A 34 7.78 8.48 -13.75
C GLU A 34 6.69 7.53 -14.30
N VAL A 35 7.05 6.27 -14.59
CA VAL A 35 6.11 5.34 -15.22
C VAL A 35 4.94 5.01 -14.30
N CYS A 36 5.16 4.72 -13.01
CA CYS A 36 4.10 4.46 -12.05
C CYS A 36 3.13 5.64 -11.99
N ALA A 37 3.64 6.87 -11.85
CA ALA A 37 2.79 8.03 -11.75
C ALA A 37 1.98 8.31 -13.02
N SER A 38 2.61 8.15 -14.20
CA SER A 38 1.93 8.24 -15.50
C SER A 38 0.81 7.19 -15.61
N THR A 39 1.07 5.94 -15.24
CA THR A 39 0.07 4.86 -15.24
C THR A 39 -1.12 5.18 -14.33
N LEU A 40 -0.88 5.84 -13.19
CA LEU A 40 -1.91 6.21 -12.23
C LEU A 40 -2.65 7.51 -12.56
N GLY A 41 -2.18 8.27 -13.55
CA GLY A 41 -2.67 9.62 -13.83
C GLY A 41 -2.38 10.61 -12.70
N LEU A 42 -1.30 10.39 -11.93
CA LEU A 42 -0.89 11.20 -10.79
C LEU A 42 0.46 11.90 -11.06
N PRO A 43 0.79 12.98 -10.31
CA PRO A 43 2.12 13.56 -10.37
C PRO A 43 3.19 12.60 -9.83
N PRO A 44 4.36 12.49 -10.50
CA PRO A 44 5.45 11.65 -10.02
C PRO A 44 6.02 12.14 -8.69
N LEU A 45 6.60 11.21 -7.93
CA LEU A 45 7.48 11.57 -6.84
C LEU A 45 8.71 12.30 -7.41
N PRO A 46 9.29 13.27 -6.68
CA PRO A 46 10.55 13.90 -7.10
C PRO A 46 11.61 12.84 -7.37
N ALA A 47 12.56 13.07 -8.27
CA ALA A 47 13.68 12.17 -8.53
C ALA A 47 15.01 12.92 -8.38
N GLU A 48 16.03 12.25 -7.84
CA GLU A 48 17.35 12.85 -7.64
C GLU A 48 18.08 13.09 -8.97
N THR A 49 17.91 12.17 -9.93
CA THR A 49 18.45 12.28 -11.27
C THR A 49 17.35 12.62 -12.26
N ARG A 50 17.74 13.07 -13.46
CA ARG A 50 16.80 13.30 -14.58
C ARG A 50 16.47 12.00 -15.33
N GLY A 51 16.82 10.85 -14.77
CA GLY A 51 16.79 9.55 -15.44
C GLY A 51 18.04 9.25 -16.26
N GLY A 52 18.12 8.00 -16.71
CA GLY A 52 19.23 7.45 -17.51
C GLY A 52 18.74 6.31 -18.40
N ALA A 53 19.67 5.57 -19.00
CA ALA A 53 19.33 4.38 -19.77
C ALA A 53 18.88 3.26 -18.83
N VAL A 54 17.57 3.02 -18.75
CA VAL A 54 16.96 1.93 -17.99
C VAL A 54 16.43 0.90 -18.98
N ASP A 55 16.65 -0.38 -18.69
CA ASP A 55 16.14 -1.47 -19.51
C ASP A 55 14.60 -1.40 -19.53
N PRO A 56 13.95 -1.42 -20.73
CA PRO A 56 12.49 -1.34 -20.85
C PRO A 56 11.74 -2.36 -19.99
N LEU A 57 12.34 -3.52 -19.76
CA LEU A 57 11.76 -4.57 -18.91
C LEU A 57 11.43 -4.05 -17.51
N VAL A 58 12.24 -3.15 -16.94
CA VAL A 58 12.00 -2.59 -15.60
C VAL A 58 10.78 -1.66 -15.61
N THR A 59 10.65 -0.81 -16.63
CA THR A 59 9.52 0.12 -16.76
C THR A 59 8.23 -0.62 -17.11
N GLU A 60 8.28 -1.65 -17.95
CA GLU A 60 7.13 -2.51 -18.27
C GLU A 60 6.65 -3.28 -17.04
N PHE A 61 7.58 -3.80 -16.23
CA PHE A 61 7.25 -4.45 -14.96
C PHE A 61 6.60 -3.47 -13.98
N ALA A 62 7.11 -2.24 -13.87
CA ALA A 62 6.57 -1.20 -13.00
C ALA A 62 5.18 -0.71 -13.44
N GLU A 63 4.97 -0.56 -14.75
CA GLU A 63 3.65 -0.26 -15.32
C GLU A 63 2.65 -1.37 -14.99
N GLN A 64 2.97 -2.64 -15.28
CA GLN A 64 2.11 -3.78 -14.96
C GLN A 64 1.83 -3.86 -13.46
N PHE A 65 2.84 -3.63 -12.60
CA PHE A 65 2.66 -3.60 -11.15
C PHE A 65 1.63 -2.55 -10.71
N SER A 66 1.64 -1.37 -11.37
CA SER A 66 0.76 -0.25 -11.03
C SER A 66 -0.67 -0.45 -11.55
N ILE A 67 -0.83 -1.06 -12.75
CA ILE A 67 -2.12 -1.44 -13.33
C ILE A 67 -2.77 -2.57 -12.51
N ASP A 68 -2.08 -3.71 -12.46
CA ASP A 68 -2.57 -4.93 -11.84
C ASP A 68 -1.40 -5.91 -11.65
N VAL A 69 -0.92 -6.02 -10.41
CA VAL A 69 0.19 -6.91 -10.07
C VAL A 69 -0.14 -8.39 -10.31
N THR A 70 -1.43 -8.77 -10.38
CA THR A 70 -1.83 -10.16 -10.64
C THR A 70 -1.54 -10.60 -12.07
N GLY A 71 -1.40 -9.63 -13.00
CA GLY A 71 -1.01 -9.87 -14.39
C GLY A 71 0.46 -10.23 -14.59
N ILE A 72 1.32 -10.10 -13.57
CA ILE A 72 2.73 -10.45 -13.66
C ILE A 72 2.88 -11.98 -13.69
N ASN A 73 3.27 -12.52 -14.84
CA ASN A 73 3.40 -13.96 -15.05
C ASN A 73 4.81 -14.50 -14.70
N THR A 74 4.95 -15.83 -14.68
CA THR A 74 6.22 -16.50 -14.32
C THR A 74 7.39 -16.13 -15.22
N ALA A 75 7.17 -15.90 -16.52
CA ALA A 75 8.24 -15.54 -17.45
C ALA A 75 8.73 -14.10 -17.20
N GLN A 76 7.81 -13.16 -16.95
CA GLN A 76 8.14 -11.79 -16.55
C GLN A 76 8.93 -11.77 -15.24
N ARG A 77 8.51 -12.56 -14.23
CA ARG A 77 9.24 -12.68 -12.96
C ARG A 77 10.67 -13.18 -13.15
N ALA A 78 10.83 -14.25 -13.94
CA ALA A 78 12.15 -14.83 -14.21
C ALA A 78 13.08 -13.82 -14.91
N ALA A 79 12.58 -13.15 -15.96
CA ALA A 79 13.38 -12.17 -16.70
C ALA A 79 13.73 -10.94 -15.85
N PHE A 80 12.81 -10.47 -15.01
CA PHE A 80 13.04 -9.37 -14.07
C PHE A 80 14.08 -9.74 -13.00
N ALA A 81 14.00 -10.94 -12.46
CA ALA A 81 14.98 -11.46 -11.50
C ALA A 81 16.37 -11.67 -12.14
N ASP A 82 16.43 -12.23 -13.34
CA ASP A 82 17.68 -12.44 -14.08
C ASP A 82 18.38 -11.10 -14.39
N LEU A 83 17.61 -10.08 -14.77
CA LEU A 83 18.14 -8.74 -15.07
C LEU A 83 18.72 -8.05 -13.83
N LEU A 84 17.99 -8.07 -12.71
CA LEU A 84 18.33 -7.28 -11.52
C LEU A 84 19.22 -8.04 -10.52
N GLY A 85 19.25 -9.37 -10.60
CA GLY A 85 19.98 -10.23 -9.69
C GLY A 85 19.67 -9.91 -8.22
N ARG A 86 20.70 -9.54 -7.45
CA ARG A 86 20.56 -9.22 -6.02
C ARG A 86 19.71 -8.00 -5.72
N ASP A 87 19.52 -7.11 -6.69
CA ASP A 87 18.79 -5.85 -6.51
C ASP A 87 17.27 -6.03 -6.77
N VAL A 88 16.82 -7.24 -7.16
CA VAL A 88 15.42 -7.52 -7.54
C VAL A 88 14.42 -7.09 -6.47
N PHE A 89 14.65 -7.45 -5.21
CA PHE A 89 13.75 -7.11 -4.11
C PHE A 89 13.73 -5.60 -3.84
N THR A 90 14.91 -4.98 -3.81
CA THR A 90 15.06 -3.53 -3.60
C THR A 90 14.36 -2.72 -4.69
N VAL A 91 14.51 -3.11 -5.96
CA VAL A 91 13.84 -2.43 -7.08
C VAL A 91 12.34 -2.65 -7.04
N THR A 92 11.83 -3.85 -6.71
CA THR A 92 10.39 -4.06 -6.53
C THR A 92 9.84 -3.20 -5.39
N THR A 93 10.58 -3.01 -4.30
CA THR A 93 10.18 -2.08 -3.24
C THR A 93 10.17 -0.63 -3.71
N LEU A 94 11.15 -0.21 -4.51
CA LEU A 94 11.14 1.14 -5.11
C LEU A 94 9.95 1.34 -6.05
N ILE A 95 9.56 0.31 -6.81
CA ILE A 95 8.33 0.31 -7.63
C ILE A 95 7.09 0.45 -6.73
N TYR A 96 7.01 -0.29 -5.63
CA TYR A 96 5.92 -0.15 -4.67
C TYR A 96 5.83 1.26 -4.08
N VAL A 97 6.96 1.86 -3.70
CA VAL A 97 7.01 3.26 -3.22
C VAL A 97 6.55 4.23 -4.32
N ALA A 98 7.02 4.05 -5.55
CA ALA A 98 6.63 4.84 -6.71
C ALA A 98 5.13 4.70 -7.08
N ASP A 99 4.52 3.54 -6.83
CA ASP A 99 3.10 3.27 -7.05
C ASP A 99 2.22 3.81 -5.91
N PHE A 100 2.55 3.50 -4.64
CA PHE A 100 1.64 3.76 -3.52
C PHE A 100 1.79 5.13 -2.85
N VAL A 101 2.98 5.73 -2.81
CA VAL A 101 3.14 7.06 -2.19
C VAL A 101 2.36 8.14 -2.95
N PRO A 102 2.30 8.16 -4.31
CA PRO A 102 1.41 9.08 -5.02
C PRO A 102 -0.07 8.86 -4.68
N ARG A 103 -0.51 7.60 -4.52
CA ARG A 103 -1.89 7.29 -4.10
C ARG A 103 -2.17 7.86 -2.71
N MET A 104 -1.26 7.67 -1.75
CA MET A 104 -1.40 8.26 -0.42
C MET A 104 -1.50 9.77 -0.48
N ARG A 105 -0.68 10.43 -1.30
CA ARG A 105 -0.75 11.88 -1.47
C ARG A 105 -2.12 12.32 -2.00
N ALA A 106 -2.66 11.61 -2.99
CA ALA A 106 -3.99 11.88 -3.54
C ALA A 106 -5.10 11.68 -2.50
N GLY A 107 -5.12 10.53 -1.80
CA GLY A 107 -6.11 10.22 -0.77
C GLY A 107 -6.07 11.19 0.42
N LEU A 108 -4.89 11.45 0.98
CA LEU A 108 -4.71 12.41 2.07
C LEU A 108 -5.12 13.83 1.64
N SER A 109 -4.77 14.25 0.42
CA SER A 109 -5.23 15.54 -0.12
C SER A 109 -6.75 15.60 -0.27
N ALA A 110 -7.39 14.51 -0.69
CA ALA A 110 -8.85 14.42 -0.80
C ALA A 110 -9.56 14.48 0.57
N LEU A 111 -8.85 14.15 1.65
CA LEU A 111 -9.31 14.31 3.03
C LEU A 111 -8.98 15.68 3.65
N GLY A 112 -8.33 16.58 2.89
CA GLY A 112 -7.90 17.90 3.36
C GLY A 112 -6.62 17.89 4.20
N VAL A 113 -5.87 16.78 4.20
CA VAL A 113 -4.59 16.66 4.91
C VAL A 113 -3.46 17.21 4.04
N ALA A 114 -2.74 18.20 4.57
CA ALA A 114 -1.58 18.75 3.91
C ALA A 114 -0.35 17.83 4.08
N TRP A 115 0.28 17.45 2.97
CA TRP A 115 1.57 16.78 2.96
C TRP A 115 2.69 17.79 2.68
N PRO A 116 3.82 17.78 3.42
CA PRO A 116 5.00 18.59 3.13
C PRO A 116 5.41 18.61 1.63
N THR A 117 5.53 19.82 1.07
CA THR A 117 5.98 20.08 -0.32
C THR A 117 7.26 20.92 -0.31
N GLY A 118 8.32 20.38 0.29
CA GLY A 118 9.64 21.02 0.38
C GLY A 118 10.70 20.38 -0.52
N PRO A 119 11.89 20.99 -0.63
CA PRO A 119 13.03 20.32 -1.26
C PRO A 119 13.33 19.01 -0.53
N VAL A 120 13.58 17.95 -1.30
CA VAL A 120 13.93 16.64 -0.75
C VAL A 120 15.40 16.65 -0.35
N VAL A 121 15.67 16.29 0.90
CA VAL A 121 17.02 15.91 1.34
C VAL A 121 17.13 14.42 1.11
N TRP A 122 17.97 14.02 0.14
CA TRP A 122 18.08 12.62 -0.27
C TRP A 122 18.76 11.77 0.79
N ASP A 123 18.18 10.59 1.03
CA ASP A 123 18.73 9.53 1.86
C ASP A 123 19.35 8.46 0.96
N HIS A 124 20.66 8.30 1.08
CA HIS A 124 21.46 7.38 0.29
C HIS A 124 21.84 6.10 1.04
N ASP A 125 21.56 6.06 2.35
CA ASP A 125 22.07 5.04 3.27
C ASP A 125 20.97 4.04 3.67
N THR A 126 19.72 4.48 3.75
CA THR A 126 18.61 3.61 4.13
C THR A 126 18.24 2.62 3.01
N ASN A 127 18.09 1.35 3.38
CA ASN A 127 17.54 0.34 2.49
C ASN A 127 16.02 0.59 2.32
N PRO A 128 15.50 0.70 1.07
CA PRO A 128 14.08 0.92 0.83
C PRO A 128 13.16 -0.11 1.49
N ALA A 129 13.57 -1.39 1.51
CA ALA A 129 12.77 -2.45 2.11
C ALA A 129 12.72 -2.35 3.63
N ASP A 130 13.84 -2.06 4.28
CA ASP A 130 13.90 -1.89 5.74
C ASP A 130 13.05 -0.68 6.16
N HIS A 131 13.06 0.43 5.39
CA HIS A 131 12.17 1.57 5.66
C HIS A 131 10.69 1.15 5.60
N VAL A 132 10.29 0.46 4.52
CA VAL A 132 8.90 0.03 4.35
C VAL A 132 8.48 -0.96 5.43
N LEU A 133 9.25 -2.04 5.63
CA LEU A 133 8.85 -3.20 6.43
C LEU A 133 9.13 -3.05 7.92
N ASP A 134 10.20 -2.36 8.29
CA ASP A 134 10.62 -2.24 9.69
C ASP A 134 10.21 -0.89 10.31
N THR A 135 9.89 0.12 9.48
CA THR A 135 9.56 1.46 9.96
C THR A 135 8.12 1.88 9.62
N PHE A 136 7.77 2.00 8.34
CA PHE A 136 6.46 2.48 7.91
C PHE A 136 5.32 1.52 8.26
N VAL A 137 5.43 0.24 7.87
CA VAL A 137 4.38 -0.77 8.11
C VAL A 137 4.06 -0.92 9.61
N PRO A 138 5.04 -1.01 10.52
CA PRO A 138 4.77 -1.08 11.95
C PRO A 138 4.24 0.24 12.51
N ALA A 139 4.68 1.39 12.00
CA ALA A 139 4.16 2.69 12.43
C ALA A 139 2.66 2.82 12.18
N VAL A 140 2.19 2.43 10.99
CA VAL A 140 0.75 2.37 10.69
C VAL A 140 0.07 1.27 11.53
N GLY A 141 0.70 0.11 11.67
CA GLY A 141 0.17 -1.01 12.47
C GLY A 141 0.00 -0.73 13.98
N ARG A 142 0.48 0.41 14.49
CA ARG A 142 0.27 0.88 15.88
C ARG A 142 -0.90 1.84 16.03
N LEU A 143 -1.47 2.36 14.94
CA LEU A 143 -2.63 3.25 14.98
C LEU A 143 -3.88 2.49 15.44
N ARG A 144 -4.80 3.18 16.12
CA ARG A 144 -5.98 2.56 16.79
C ARG A 144 -7.21 3.48 16.74
N ASP A 145 -7.23 4.47 15.86
CA ASP A 145 -8.38 5.34 15.63
C ASP A 145 -9.46 4.59 14.84
N LEU A 146 -9.08 3.72 13.90
CA LEU A 146 -10.00 2.90 13.11
C LEU A 146 -10.40 1.62 13.86
N ASP A 147 -11.68 1.26 13.79
CA ASP A 147 -12.17 0.02 14.40
C ASP A 147 -11.62 -1.22 13.67
N PRO A 148 -11.32 -2.31 14.40
CA PRO A 148 -10.63 -3.47 13.84
C PRO A 148 -11.45 -4.20 12.76
N VAL A 149 -12.78 -4.11 12.81
CA VAL A 149 -13.66 -4.71 11.78
C VAL A 149 -13.47 -3.99 10.45
N THR A 150 -13.49 -2.66 10.46
CA THR A 150 -13.25 -1.86 9.24
C THR A 150 -11.82 -2.05 8.73
N SER A 151 -10.80 -2.05 9.60
CA SER A 151 -9.41 -2.32 9.20
C SER A 151 -9.28 -3.68 8.48
N GLU A 152 -9.91 -4.73 9.00
CA GLU A 152 -9.86 -6.07 8.40
C GLU A 152 -10.61 -6.15 7.07
N ILE A 153 -11.78 -5.49 6.95
CA ILE A 153 -12.53 -5.38 5.70
C ILE A 153 -11.68 -4.70 4.62
N VAL A 154 -11.05 -3.57 4.94
CA VAL A 154 -10.18 -2.83 4.03
C VAL A 154 -8.95 -3.66 3.63
N ARG A 155 -8.33 -4.35 4.60
CA ARG A 155 -7.21 -5.26 4.35
C ARG A 155 -7.60 -6.37 3.38
N LEU A 156 -8.73 -7.04 3.62
CA LEU A 156 -9.20 -8.15 2.80
C LEU A 156 -9.60 -7.70 1.40
N ARG A 157 -10.21 -6.50 1.25
CA ARG A 157 -10.46 -5.92 -0.08
C ARG A 157 -9.18 -5.75 -0.88
N GLY A 158 -8.14 -5.17 -0.26
CA GLY A 158 -6.81 -5.06 -0.87
C GLY A 158 -6.21 -6.43 -1.20
N ALA A 159 -6.22 -7.35 -0.25
CA ALA A 159 -5.68 -8.70 -0.41
C ALA A 159 -6.30 -9.47 -1.59
N ARG A 160 -7.62 -9.33 -1.78
CA ARG A 160 -8.35 -9.91 -2.92
C ARG A 160 -8.00 -9.21 -4.22
N GLN A 161 -7.91 -7.88 -4.20
CA GLN A 161 -7.54 -7.09 -5.37
C GLN A 161 -6.17 -7.48 -5.94
N HIS A 162 -5.13 -7.53 -5.12
CA HIS A 162 -3.80 -7.95 -5.58
C HIS A 162 -3.56 -9.46 -5.45
N ASN A 163 -4.62 -10.25 -5.20
CA ASN A 163 -4.61 -11.71 -5.12
C ASN A 163 -3.51 -12.33 -4.23
N CYS A 164 -3.17 -11.70 -3.10
CA CYS A 164 -2.12 -12.17 -2.19
C CYS A 164 -2.57 -13.44 -1.43
N ARG A 165 -1.94 -14.58 -1.70
CA ARG A 165 -2.33 -15.86 -1.07
C ARG A 165 -2.05 -15.87 0.44
N LEU A 166 -0.90 -15.35 0.85
CA LEU A 166 -0.52 -15.10 2.25
C LEU A 166 -1.59 -14.29 3.00
N CYS A 167 -2.02 -13.18 2.41
CA CYS A 167 -2.93 -12.24 3.05
C CYS A 167 -4.33 -12.85 3.20
N LYS A 168 -4.79 -13.58 2.18
CA LYS A 168 -6.11 -14.23 2.20
C LYS A 168 -6.20 -15.41 3.17
N SER A 169 -5.06 -16.07 3.47
CA SER A 169 -5.00 -17.18 4.44
C SER A 169 -5.00 -16.72 5.90
N LEU A 170 -5.15 -15.42 6.17
CA LEU A 170 -5.05 -14.83 7.50
C LEU A 170 -6.35 -14.12 7.90
N ARG A 171 -6.66 -14.11 9.20
CA ARG A 171 -7.69 -13.26 9.83
C ARG A 171 -7.14 -12.53 11.04
N GLU A 172 -7.46 -11.25 11.16
CA GLU A 172 -7.04 -10.47 12.32
C GLU A 172 -7.94 -10.78 13.54
N ALA A 173 -7.31 -11.17 14.65
CA ALA A 173 -8.00 -11.69 15.82
C ALA A 173 -8.86 -10.62 16.53
N ALA A 174 -8.42 -9.36 16.59
CA ALA A 174 -9.22 -8.27 17.16
C ALA A 174 -10.49 -7.99 16.33
N ALA A 175 -10.46 -8.17 15.01
CA ALA A 175 -11.67 -8.06 14.18
C ALA A 175 -12.68 -9.17 14.52
N LEU A 176 -12.21 -10.41 14.66
CA LEU A 176 -13.06 -11.54 15.07
C LEU A 176 -13.62 -11.35 16.48
N GLU A 177 -12.80 -10.88 17.43
CA GLU A 177 -13.23 -10.55 18.80
C GLU A 177 -14.25 -9.40 18.86
N ALA A 178 -14.14 -8.45 17.92
CA ALA A 178 -15.10 -7.37 17.74
C ALA A 178 -16.39 -7.82 17.03
N GLY A 179 -16.49 -9.09 16.65
CA GLY A 179 -17.70 -9.70 16.10
C GLY A 179 -17.74 -9.80 14.58
N ALA A 180 -16.64 -9.54 13.87
CA ALA A 180 -16.57 -9.81 12.44
C ALA A 180 -16.64 -11.31 12.15
N THR A 181 -17.29 -11.66 11.05
CA THR A 181 -17.53 -13.05 10.64
C THR A 181 -17.11 -13.26 9.19
N GLU A 182 -16.94 -14.53 8.79
CA GLU A 182 -16.72 -14.86 7.38
C GLU A 182 -17.87 -14.38 6.48
N SER A 183 -19.11 -14.30 7.00
CA SER A 183 -20.23 -13.75 6.23
C SER A 183 -20.05 -12.27 5.90
N ASP A 184 -19.41 -11.49 6.77
CA ASP A 184 -19.08 -10.10 6.49
C ASP A 184 -18.03 -10.03 5.37
N TYR A 185 -17.04 -10.90 5.44
CA TYR A 185 -15.95 -10.95 4.47
C TYR A 185 -16.42 -11.45 3.10
N ASP A 186 -17.35 -12.41 3.03
CA ASP A 186 -17.94 -12.88 1.78
C ASP A 186 -18.64 -11.74 1.01
N GLY A 187 -19.21 -10.78 1.75
CA GLY A 187 -19.85 -9.60 1.19
C GLY A 187 -18.90 -8.54 0.61
N ILE A 188 -17.58 -8.66 0.77
CA ILE A 188 -16.61 -7.61 0.37
C ILE A 188 -16.54 -7.42 -1.15
N ASP A 189 -16.64 -8.49 -1.95
CA ASP A 189 -16.42 -8.38 -3.40
C ASP A 189 -17.61 -7.81 -4.16
N ASP A 190 -18.82 -7.98 -3.61
CA ASP A 190 -20.08 -7.42 -4.10
C ASP A 190 -20.73 -6.55 -3.01
N PHE A 191 -19.92 -5.67 -2.40
CA PHE A 191 -20.33 -4.91 -1.21
C PHE A 191 -21.52 -4.00 -1.45
N GLU A 192 -21.76 -3.57 -2.69
CA GLU A 192 -22.92 -2.77 -3.05
C GLU A 192 -24.23 -3.51 -2.76
N ASN A 193 -24.26 -4.83 -3.03
CA ASN A 193 -25.43 -5.68 -2.86
C ASN A 193 -25.40 -6.53 -1.58
N SER A 194 -24.38 -6.37 -0.73
CA SER A 194 -24.25 -7.13 0.52
C SER A 194 -24.95 -6.46 1.71
N GLU A 195 -25.01 -7.19 2.83
CA GLU A 195 -25.54 -6.74 4.12
C GLU A 195 -24.54 -5.88 4.93
N LEU A 196 -23.38 -5.53 4.34
CA LEU A 196 -22.42 -4.65 4.98
C LEU A 196 -23.06 -3.28 5.28
N SER A 197 -22.66 -2.66 6.40
CA SER A 197 -23.17 -1.34 6.79
C SER A 197 -22.79 -0.26 5.77
N ASP A 198 -23.57 0.85 5.73
CA ASP A 198 -23.23 2.00 4.89
C ASP A 198 -21.82 2.55 5.16
N ARG A 199 -21.37 2.49 6.43
CA ARG A 199 -20.01 2.84 6.84
C ARG A 199 -18.97 1.94 6.16
N HIS A 200 -19.17 0.63 6.13
CA HIS A 200 -18.27 -0.30 5.44
C HIS A 200 -18.31 -0.12 3.92
N LYS A 201 -19.49 0.12 3.32
CA LYS A 201 -19.60 0.39 1.88
C LYS A 201 -18.88 1.68 1.49
N ALA A 202 -19.00 2.75 2.27
CA ALA A 202 -18.26 3.99 2.06
C ALA A 202 -16.73 3.78 2.13
N ALA A 203 -16.25 2.99 3.10
CA ALA A 203 -14.85 2.59 3.18
C ALA A 203 -14.40 1.84 1.91
N LEU A 204 -15.16 0.84 1.47
CA LEU A 204 -14.81 0.03 0.30
C LEU A 204 -14.83 0.82 -1.02
N ARG A 205 -15.77 1.75 -1.21
CA ARG A 205 -15.77 2.68 -2.36
C ARG A 205 -14.53 3.55 -2.38
N TYR A 206 -14.13 4.10 -1.23
CA TYR A 206 -12.92 4.90 -1.11
C TYR A 206 -11.66 4.07 -1.40
N VAL A 207 -11.57 2.86 -0.85
CA VAL A 207 -10.47 1.91 -1.12
C VAL A 207 -10.38 1.59 -2.60
N ASP A 208 -11.50 1.27 -3.25
CA ASP A 208 -11.54 0.99 -4.69
C ASP A 208 -11.12 2.19 -5.52
N ALA A 209 -11.55 3.41 -5.17
CA ALA A 209 -11.11 4.62 -5.84
C ALA A 209 -9.60 4.84 -5.69
N LEU A 210 -9.04 4.62 -4.49
CA LEU A 210 -7.61 4.74 -4.23
C LEU A 210 -6.76 3.69 -4.98
N ILE A 211 -7.35 2.51 -5.24
CA ILE A 211 -6.69 1.40 -5.93
C ILE A 211 -6.83 1.49 -7.46
N TRP A 212 -7.98 1.90 -7.98
CA TRP A 212 -8.26 1.79 -9.42
C TRP A 212 -8.29 3.13 -10.14
N THR A 213 -8.70 4.19 -9.46
CA THR A 213 -8.88 5.52 -10.05
C THR A 213 -8.33 6.63 -9.14
N PRO A 214 -7.08 6.53 -8.65
CA PRO A 214 -6.60 7.41 -7.58
C PRO A 214 -6.52 8.89 -7.98
N ALA A 215 -6.41 9.20 -9.28
CA ALA A 215 -6.50 10.57 -9.79
C ALA A 215 -7.90 11.22 -9.61
N GLN A 216 -8.92 10.42 -9.32
CA GLN A 216 -10.31 10.83 -9.14
C GLN A 216 -10.84 10.56 -7.72
N VAL A 217 -9.97 10.16 -6.78
CA VAL A 217 -10.37 9.85 -5.41
C VAL A 217 -10.99 11.07 -4.73
N SER A 218 -12.11 10.86 -4.03
CA SER A 218 -12.76 11.85 -3.18
C SER A 218 -12.94 11.28 -1.78
N GLY A 219 -12.73 12.12 -0.76
CA GLY A 219 -12.96 11.77 0.64
C GLY A 219 -14.36 12.11 1.15
N ASP A 220 -15.21 12.76 0.36
CA ASP A 220 -16.45 13.39 0.84
C ASP A 220 -17.43 12.38 1.47
N GLU A 221 -17.66 11.25 0.80
CA GLU A 221 -18.54 10.19 1.31
C GLU A 221 -17.93 9.50 2.53
N LEU A 222 -16.62 9.20 2.48
CA LEU A 222 -15.91 8.64 3.62
C LEU A 222 -16.06 9.53 4.86
N ARG A 223 -15.93 10.86 4.69
CA ARG A 223 -16.05 11.83 5.78
C ARG A 223 -17.47 12.02 6.34
N GLN A 224 -18.50 11.47 5.70
CA GLN A 224 -19.85 11.39 6.28
C GLN A 224 -19.96 10.31 7.35
N HIS A 225 -19.13 9.26 7.25
CA HIS A 225 -19.18 8.09 8.13
C HIS A 225 -17.99 8.00 9.08
N PHE A 226 -16.86 8.63 8.76
CA PHE A 226 -15.60 8.53 9.50
C PHE A 226 -15.10 9.89 9.99
N SER A 227 -14.47 9.90 11.17
CA SER A 227 -13.68 11.03 11.65
C SER A 227 -12.49 11.30 10.72
N LEU A 228 -11.76 12.39 10.95
CA LEU A 228 -10.57 12.67 10.13
C LEU A 228 -9.48 11.65 10.42
N GLU A 229 -9.30 11.34 11.68
CA GLU A 229 -8.33 10.39 12.22
C GLU A 229 -8.60 8.98 11.67
N GLU A 230 -9.86 8.52 11.73
CA GLU A 230 -10.26 7.23 11.16
C GLU A 230 -10.02 7.16 9.65
N ALA A 231 -10.40 8.21 8.91
CA ALA A 231 -10.23 8.25 7.45
C ALA A 231 -8.75 8.29 7.02
N VAL A 232 -7.91 8.97 7.81
CA VAL A 232 -6.46 8.97 7.63
C VAL A 232 -5.89 7.59 7.89
N GLU A 233 -6.21 6.98 9.03
CA GLU A 233 -5.73 5.63 9.37
C GLU A 233 -6.16 4.62 8.31
N LEU A 234 -7.41 4.66 7.86
CA LEU A 234 -7.92 3.84 6.77
C LEU A 234 -7.07 4.00 5.50
N THR A 235 -6.77 5.24 5.11
CA THR A 235 -5.95 5.53 3.92
C THR A 235 -4.56 4.93 4.05
N LEU A 236 -3.93 5.07 5.23
CA LEU A 236 -2.61 4.51 5.54
C LEU A 236 -2.62 2.98 5.58
N ASP A 237 -3.68 2.37 6.13
CA ASP A 237 -3.87 0.93 6.17
C ASP A 237 -3.93 0.35 4.77
N VAL A 238 -4.55 1.04 3.79
CA VAL A 238 -4.51 0.60 2.38
C VAL A 238 -3.07 0.46 1.88
N MET A 239 -2.21 1.46 2.13
CA MET A 239 -0.80 1.37 1.72
C MET A 239 -0.04 0.31 2.50
N ARG A 240 -0.18 0.27 3.83
CA ARG A 240 0.43 -0.74 4.69
C ARG A 240 0.12 -2.14 4.18
N ASN A 241 -1.15 -2.44 3.91
CA ASN A 241 -1.59 -3.74 3.42
C ASN A 241 -1.08 -4.03 1.99
N ALA A 242 -0.98 -3.01 1.15
CA ALA A 242 -0.46 -3.13 -0.21
C ALA A 242 1.06 -3.36 -0.29
N CYS A 243 1.82 -3.29 0.81
CA CYS A 243 3.24 -3.69 0.80
C CYS A 243 3.41 -5.15 0.33
N ASN A 244 2.39 -5.99 0.54
CA ASN A 244 2.35 -7.38 0.07
C ASN A 244 2.34 -7.50 -1.47
N LYS A 245 2.04 -6.43 -2.21
CA LYS A 245 2.22 -6.42 -3.68
C LYS A 245 3.67 -6.74 -4.05
N VAL A 246 4.66 -6.40 -3.22
CA VAL A 246 6.07 -6.77 -3.45
C VAL A 246 6.22 -8.30 -3.49
N ALA A 247 5.64 -9.00 -2.51
CA ALA A 247 5.66 -10.46 -2.48
C ALA A 247 4.88 -11.07 -3.66
N VAL A 248 3.70 -10.53 -4.00
CA VAL A 248 2.90 -11.00 -5.15
C VAL A 248 3.63 -10.82 -6.47
N ALA A 249 4.25 -9.65 -6.67
CA ALA A 249 5.00 -9.34 -7.89
C ALA A 249 6.14 -10.35 -8.10
N LEU A 250 6.78 -10.78 -7.01
CA LEU A 250 7.87 -11.76 -7.03
C LEU A 250 7.40 -13.21 -6.92
N GLY A 251 6.09 -13.47 -6.74
CA GLY A 251 5.54 -14.81 -6.55
C GLY A 251 5.89 -15.46 -5.20
N ALA A 252 6.31 -14.64 -4.22
CA ALA A 252 6.74 -15.03 -2.88
C ALA A 252 5.62 -14.92 -1.82
N ASP A 253 4.36 -14.85 -2.25
CA ASP A 253 3.17 -14.63 -1.41
C ASP A 253 2.52 -15.94 -0.95
N ALA A 254 3.27 -17.03 -0.74
CA ALA A 254 2.70 -18.33 -0.37
C ALA A 254 1.78 -18.23 0.87
N ALA A 255 0.63 -18.92 0.82
CA ALA A 255 -0.29 -19.02 1.94
C ALA A 255 0.41 -19.64 3.15
N ARG A 256 0.01 -19.24 4.36
CA ARG A 256 0.57 -19.84 5.60
C ARG A 256 -0.02 -21.21 5.92
N ILE A 257 -1.26 -21.43 5.49
CA ILE A 257 -1.97 -22.70 5.64
C ILE A 257 -2.66 -23.09 4.33
N ASP A 258 -2.84 -24.39 4.11
CA ASP A 258 -3.40 -24.93 2.87
C ASP A 258 -4.92 -24.81 2.77
N GLU A 259 -5.63 -24.91 3.90
CA GLU A 259 -7.09 -24.84 4.00
C GLU A 259 -7.53 -23.96 5.18
N GLY A 260 -8.59 -23.17 5.00
CA GLY A 260 -9.13 -22.30 6.04
C GLY A 260 -8.38 -20.99 6.22
N THR A 261 -8.37 -20.48 7.45
CA THR A 261 -7.66 -19.25 7.85
C THR A 261 -6.88 -19.47 9.15
N GLU A 262 -5.72 -18.81 9.26
CA GLU A 262 -4.92 -18.73 10.50
C GLU A 262 -5.13 -17.35 11.12
N GLU A 263 -5.24 -17.29 12.44
CA GLU A 263 -5.38 -16.02 13.15
C GLU A 263 -4.02 -15.34 13.34
N TYR A 264 -4.02 -14.02 13.25
CA TYR A 264 -2.88 -13.20 13.65
C TYR A 264 -3.38 -11.97 14.39
N ARG A 265 -2.51 -11.34 15.17
CA ARG A 265 -2.78 -10.06 15.83
C ARG A 265 -1.64 -9.10 15.60
N LEU A 266 -1.92 -7.80 15.58
CA LEU A 266 -0.86 -6.79 15.65
C LEU A 266 -0.37 -6.59 17.09
N GLY A 267 0.93 -6.81 17.29
CA GLY A 267 1.64 -6.51 18.53
C GLY A 267 1.61 -5.01 18.87
N ALA A 268 2.06 -4.69 20.09
CA ALA A 268 2.19 -3.30 20.53
C ALA A 268 3.20 -2.48 19.71
N ASP A 269 4.13 -3.16 19.04
CA ASP A 269 5.09 -2.59 18.10
C ASP A 269 4.51 -2.39 16.68
N GLY A 270 3.31 -2.93 16.41
CA GLY A 270 2.64 -2.91 15.11
C GLY A 270 2.99 -4.07 14.18
N GLN A 271 3.81 -5.02 14.64
CA GLN A 271 4.19 -6.21 13.87
C GLN A 271 3.16 -7.34 14.04
N PRO A 272 2.96 -8.20 13.02
CA PRO A 272 2.06 -9.35 13.12
C PRO A 272 2.65 -10.42 14.05
N ILE A 273 1.81 -10.92 14.96
CA ILE A 273 2.06 -12.07 15.82
C ILE A 273 1.08 -13.16 15.38
N TYR A 274 1.62 -14.26 14.87
CA TYR A 274 0.84 -15.42 14.43
C TYR A 274 0.59 -16.38 15.60
N SER A 275 -0.62 -16.94 15.68
CA SER A 275 -1.05 -17.82 16.78
C SER A 275 -1.79 -19.04 16.29
#